data_AF-F4T1X2-F1
#
_entry.id   AF-F4T1X2-F1
#
_cell.length_a   1.000
_cell.length_b   1.000
_cell.length_c   1.000
_cell.angle_alpha   90.00
_cell.angle_beta   90.00
_cell.angle_gamma   90.00
#
_symmetry.space_group_name_H-M   'P 1'
#
loop_
_entity.id
_entity.type
_entity.pdbx_description
1 polymer ?
#
loop_
_entity_poly.entity_id
_entity_poly.type
_entity_poly.pdbx_seq_one_letter_code
_entity_poly.pdbx_strand_id
1 'polypeptide(L)' 'MSDNGHFDFKKHWLALTPDEREAFAQEAGTTSHYIQTHLTGKRKMPGKVLMNGLFKACKTRQWLRSKAELAYFFYS' A
#
# COMPACT_ATOMS: atom_id res chain seq x y z
N MET A 1 -9.21 -14.93 -15.52
CA MET A 1 -8.12 -14.06 -15.06
C MET A 1 -7.74 -14.56 -13.69
N SER A 2 -6.60 -15.24 -13.58
CA SER A 2 -6.18 -15.92 -12.35
C SER A 2 -5.89 -14.88 -11.26
N ASP A 3 -6.77 -14.78 -10.28
CA ASP A 3 -6.49 -14.09 -9.01
C ASP A 3 -5.48 -14.99 -8.28
N ASN A 4 -4.21 -14.95 -8.70
CA ASN A 4 -3.14 -15.55 -7.93
C ASN A 4 -3.18 -14.82 -6.59
N GLY A 5 -3.49 -15.53 -5.49
CA GLY A 5 -3.82 -14.99 -4.17
C GLY A 5 -2.72 -14.19 -3.45
N HIS A 6 -1.93 -13.42 -4.20
CA HIS A 6 -0.96 -12.45 -3.75
C HIS A 6 -1.65 -11.12 -3.47
N PHE A 7 -1.11 -10.40 -2.50
CA PHE A 7 -1.57 -9.08 -2.11
C PHE A 7 -1.45 -8.07 -3.26
N ASP A 8 -2.55 -7.39 -3.60
CA ASP A 8 -2.59 -6.30 -4.59
C ASP A 8 -2.88 -4.97 -3.90
N PHE A 9 -1.82 -4.21 -3.61
CA PHE A 9 -1.92 -2.89 -2.99
C PHE A 9 -2.75 -1.91 -3.81
N LYS A 10 -2.65 -1.97 -5.15
CA LYS A 10 -3.36 -1.04 -6.04
C LYS A 10 -4.86 -1.29 -5.99
N LYS A 11 -5.29 -2.56 -5.97
CA LYS A 11 -6.71 -2.93 -5.84
C LYS A 11 -7.33 -2.36 -4.55
N HIS A 12 -6.65 -2.55 -3.42
CA HIS A 12 -7.11 -2.00 -2.14
C HIS A 12 -7.12 -0.47 -2.12
N TRP A 13 -6.07 0.16 -2.65
CA TRP A 13 -5.98 1.61 -2.73
C TRP A 13 -7.10 2.25 -3.56
N LEU A 14 -7.43 1.64 -4.71
CA LEU A 14 -8.48 2.15 -5.59
C LEU A 14 -9.89 1.95 -5.02
N ALA A 15 -10.08 0.97 -4.13
CA ALA A 15 -11.34 0.74 -3.44
C ALA A 15 -11.63 1.79 -2.34
N LEU A 16 -10.62 2.51 -1.86
CA LEU A 16 -10.79 3.57 -0.87
C LEU A 16 -11.44 4.82 -1.49
N THR A 17 -12.30 5.47 -0.69
CA THR A 17 -12.76 6.85 -0.92
C THR A 17 -11.62 7.86 -0.77
N PRO A 18 -11.77 9.11 -1.28
CA PRO A 18 -10.75 10.15 -1.12
C PRO A 18 -10.33 10.40 0.34
N ASP A 19 -11.28 10.43 1.26
CA ASP A 19 -11.01 10.67 2.68
C ASP A 19 -10.25 9.50 3.32
N GLU A 20 -10.63 8.27 2.99
CA GLU A 20 -9.92 7.08 3.47
C GLU A 20 -8.49 6.98 2.90
N ARG A 21 -8.27 7.44 1.66
CA ARG A 21 -6.94 7.53 1.06
C ARG A 21 -6.06 8.51 1.82
N GLU A 22 -6.59 9.65 2.21
CA GLU A 22 -5.85 10.64 3.00
C GLU A 22 -5.53 10.11 4.40
N ALA A 23 -6.51 9.52 5.08
CA ALA A 23 -6.29 8.87 6.38
C ALA A 23 -5.24 7.76 6.30
N PHE A 24 -5.32 6.90 5.27
CA PHE A 24 -4.31 5.87 5.02
C PHE A 24 -2.92 6.48 4.84
N ALA A 25 -2.80 7.54 4.04
CA ALA A 25 -1.52 8.16 3.75
C ALA A 25 -0.89 8.78 4.99
N GLN A 26 -1.69 9.46 5.82
CA GLN A 26 -1.24 10.03 7.09
C GLN A 26 -0.73 8.95 8.04
N GLU A 27 -1.46 7.84 8.19
CA GLU A 27 -1.02 6.70 9.00
C GLU A 27 0.27 6.07 8.47
N ALA A 28 0.43 6.02 7.15
CA ALA A 28 1.63 5.51 6.50
C ALA A 28 2.83 6.47 6.54
N GLY A 29 2.64 7.71 7.00
CA GLY A 29 3.67 8.74 7.04
C GLY A 29 4.02 9.32 5.67
N THR A 30 3.03 9.45 4.77
CA THR A 30 3.17 10.02 3.42
C THR A 30 1.91 10.79 3.01
N THR A 31 1.74 11.10 1.73
CA THR A 31 0.55 11.78 1.20
C THR A 31 -0.20 10.90 0.19
N SER A 32 -1.51 11.10 0.08
CA SER A 32 -2.35 10.37 -0.88
C SER A 32 -1.86 10.56 -2.31
N HIS A 33 -1.41 11.79 -2.64
CA HIS A 33 -0.78 12.10 -3.91
C HIS A 33 0.49 11.28 -4.16
N TYR A 34 1.38 11.16 -3.17
CA TYR A 34 2.61 10.37 -3.32
C TYR A 34 2.30 8.89 -3.60
N ILE A 35 1.35 8.32 -2.86
CA ILE A 35 0.91 6.93 -3.05
C ILE A 35 0.36 6.73 -4.46
N GLN A 36 -0.59 7.59 -4.88
CA GLN A 36 -1.22 7.53 -6.18
C GLN A 36 -0.20 7.66 -7.32
N THR A 37 0.71 8.63 -7.23
CA THR A 37 1.67 8.96 -8.28
C THR A 37 2.81 7.95 -8.37
N HIS A 38 3.27 7.41 -7.24
CA HIS A 38 4.50 6.60 -7.20
C HIS A 38 4.31 5.14 -6.81
N LEU A 39 3.47 4.85 -5.80
CA LEU A 39 3.44 3.53 -5.19
C LEU A 39 2.47 2.57 -5.87
N THR A 40 1.29 3.04 -6.27
CA THR A 40 0.29 2.20 -6.97
C THR A 40 0.82 1.65 -8.30
N GLY A 41 1.63 2.44 -9.01
CA GLY A 41 2.31 2.06 -10.24
C GLY A 41 3.73 1.56 -10.05
N LYS A 42 4.17 1.31 -8.81
CA LYS A 42 5.52 0.82 -8.45
C LYS A 42 6.68 1.65 -9.05
N ARG A 43 6.47 2.94 -9.32
CA ARG A 43 7.48 3.84 -9.92
C ARG A 43 8.60 4.19 -8.93
N LYS A 44 8.32 4.10 -7.63
CA LYS A 44 9.30 4.27 -6.56
C LYS A 44 9.19 3.11 -5.59
N MET A 45 10.34 2.64 -5.13
CA MET A 45 10.45 1.67 -4.06
C MET A 45 10.40 2.39 -2.71
N PRO A 46 9.46 2.04 -1.83
CA PRO A 46 9.40 2.64 -0.50
C PRO A 46 10.64 2.23 0.30
N GLY A 47 11.34 3.21 0.87
CA GLY A 47 12.44 2.97 1.80
C GLY A 47 11.96 2.34 3.11
N LYS A 48 12.89 1.98 4.00
CA LYS A 48 12.59 1.23 5.25
C LYS A 48 11.48 1.87 6.10
N VAL A 49 11.53 3.19 6.30
CA VAL A 49 10.55 3.94 7.12
C VAL A 49 9.17 3.92 6.47
N LEU A 50 9.08 4.28 5.20
CA LEU A 50 7.81 4.28 4.46
C LEU A 50 7.22 2.88 4.35
N MET A 51 8.04 1.86 4.12
CA MET A 51 7.59 0.46 4.08
C MET A 51 7.01 0.01 5.44
N ASN A 52 7.57 0.47 6.56
CA ASN A 52 7.01 0.19 7.88
C ASN A 52 5.66 0.91 8.09
N GLY A 53 5.56 2.17 7.67
CA GLY A 53 4.32 2.95 7.74
C GLY A 53 3.21 2.31 6.91
N LEU A 54 3.49 1.98 5.65
CA LEU A 54 2.58 1.28 4.76
C LEU A 54 2.12 -0.06 5.35
N PHE A 55 3.05 -0.87 5.89
CA PHE A 55 2.70 -2.13 6.53
C PHE A 55 1.75 -1.93 7.72
N LYS A 56 2.00 -0.92 8.58
CA LYS A 56 1.12 -0.60 9.71
C LYS A 56 -0.27 -0.21 9.21
N ALA A 57 -0.37 0.71 8.24
CA ALA A 57 -1.64 1.17 7.70
C ALA A 57 -2.45 0.05 7.01
N CYS A 58 -1.77 -0.82 6.26
CA CYS A 58 -2.39 -2.01 5.65
C CYS A 58 -2.84 -3.02 6.71
N LYS A 59 -2.05 -3.24 7.77
CA LYS A 59 -2.39 -4.16 8.86
C LYS A 59 -3.59 -3.68 9.68
N THR A 60 -3.69 -2.37 9.97
CA THR A 60 -4.86 -1.77 10.64
C THR A 60 -6.15 -2.06 9.88
N ARG A 61 -6.09 -2.03 8.54
CA ARG A 61 -7.23 -2.30 7.66
C ARG A 61 -7.38 -3.78 7.30
N GLN A 62 -6.58 -4.67 7.90
CA GLN A 62 -6.60 -6.12 7.68
C GLN A 62 -6.38 -6.56 6.23
N TRP A 63 -5.67 -5.76 5.43
CA TRP A 63 -5.44 -6.09 4.01
C TRP A 63 -4.38 -7.17 3.78
N LEU A 64 -3.47 -7.33 4.74
CA LEU A 64 -2.37 -8.29 4.69
C LEU A 64 -2.03 -8.79 6.08
N ARG A 65 -1.32 -9.92 6.14
CA ARG A 65 -0.91 -10.54 7.41
C ARG A 65 0.54 -10.26 7.75
N SER A 66 1.39 -10.16 6.73
CA SER A 66 2.84 -10.03 6.89
C SER A 66 3.44 -8.93 6.02
N LYS A 67 4.58 -8.38 6.47
CA LYS A 67 5.33 -7.39 5.69
C LYS A 67 5.90 -7.99 4.39
N ALA A 68 6.09 -9.30 4.34
CA ALA A 68 6.55 -10.01 3.16
C ALA A 68 5.54 -9.93 2.00
N GLU A 69 4.23 -9.99 2.28
CA GLU A 69 3.18 -9.80 1.28
C GLU A 69 3.24 -8.40 0.65
N LEU A 70 3.43 -7.37 1.47
CA LEU A 70 3.62 -6.00 0.99
C LEU A 70 4.89 -5.86 0.16
N ALA A 71 5.99 -6.46 0.62
CA ALA A 71 7.26 -6.45 -0.11
C ALA A 71 7.12 -7.14 -1.47
N TYR A 72 6.46 -8.31 -1.52
CA TYR A 72 6.23 -9.04 -2.76
C TYR A 72 5.54 -8.16 -3.81
N PHE A 73 4.53 -7.37 -3.42
CA PHE A 73 3.90 -6.41 -4.33
C PHE A 73 4.91 -5.43 -4.93
N PHE A 74 5.85 -4.88 -4.15
CA PHE A 74 6.80 -3.88 -4.65
C PHE A 74 7.99 -4.48 -5.40
N TYR A 75 8.40 -5.71 -5.08
CA TYR A 75 9.58 -6.37 -5.69
C TYR A 75 9.24 -7.31 -6.87
N SER A 76 7.95 -7.55 -7.16
CA SER A 76 7.48 -8.33 -8.32
C SER A 76 7.34 -7.50 -9.60
#